data_AF-A0A7S4IZP1-F1
#
_entry.id   AF-A0A7S4IZP1-F1
#
_cell.length_a   1.000
_cell.length_b   1.000
_cell.length_c   1.000
_cell.angle_alpha   90.00
_cell.angle_beta   90.00
_cell.angle_gamma   90.00
#
_symmetry.space_group_name_H-M   'P 1'
#
loop_
_entity.id
_entity.type
_entity.pdbx_description
1 polymer ?
#
loop_
_entity_poly.entity_id
_entity_poly.type
_entity_poly.pdbx_seq_one_letter_code
_entity_poly.pdbx_strand_id
1 'polypeptide(L)'
;LDYTLAHVGTLRDSEVLEASFCFVDGDVAAADAWDSGEVGGFECYVNAANEELTAAEVYRADASSEGVTSIHPINNSLNLCLRAAEAMKFVKFVSAAAPGSRWDVAAEYHLS
;
A
#
# COMPACT_ATOMS: atom_id res chain seq x y z
N LEU A 1 11.31 -11.41 -4.72
CA LEU A 1 10.02 -11.33 -5.42
C LEU A 1 9.00 -11.25 -4.32
N ASP A 2 8.68 -10.03 -3.89
CA ASP A 2 8.18 -9.76 -2.55
C ASP A 2 6.82 -9.06 -2.64
N TYR A 3 5.88 -9.45 -1.78
CA TYR A 3 4.52 -8.93 -1.69
C TYR A 3 3.91 -9.27 -0.34
N THR A 4 2.84 -8.57 0.04
CA THR A 4 1.94 -9.01 1.11
C THR A 4 0.54 -9.22 0.55
N LEU A 5 -0.27 -10.02 1.24
CA LEU A 5 -1.65 -10.30 0.85
C LEU A 5 -2.59 -9.53 1.77
N ALA A 6 -3.69 -9.04 1.18
CA ALA A 6 -4.82 -8.58 1.98
C ALA A 6 -5.31 -9.76 2.82
N HIS A 7 -5.35 -9.58 4.13
CA HIS A 7 -5.70 -10.63 5.08
C HIS A 7 -6.86 -10.14 5.94
N VAL A 8 -7.97 -10.88 5.88
CA VAL A 8 -9.23 -10.60 6.60
C VAL A 8 -9.15 -11.03 8.07
N GLY A 9 -8.17 -11.87 8.44
CA GLY A 9 -8.12 -12.57 9.73
C GLY A 9 -7.65 -11.77 10.95
N THR A 10 -7.46 -10.45 10.83
CA THR A 10 -7.39 -9.55 12.00
C THR A 10 -8.31 -8.38 11.70
N LEU A 11 -9.62 -8.63 11.74
CA LEU A 11 -10.55 -7.58 12.11
C LEU A 11 -10.08 -7.10 13.48
N ARG A 12 -9.50 -5.90 13.50
CA ARG A 12 -9.04 -5.26 14.73
C ARG A 12 -10.29 -4.79 15.46
N ASP A 13 -10.25 -4.72 16.79
CA ASP A 13 -11.38 -4.18 17.56
C ASP A 13 -11.36 -2.64 17.62
N SER A 14 -10.29 -2.01 17.12
CA SER A 14 -10.09 -0.57 17.13
C SER A 14 -9.31 -0.09 15.91
N GLU A 15 -9.36 1.21 15.66
CA GLU A 15 -8.45 1.88 14.75
C GLU A 15 -7.00 1.83 15.23
N VAL A 16 -6.05 1.94 14.30
CA VAL A 16 -4.61 1.92 14.55
C VAL A 16 -3.97 3.05 13.75
N LEU A 17 -3.07 3.81 14.39
CA LEU A 17 -2.22 4.76 13.67
C LEU A 17 -1.05 3.99 13.06
N GLU A 18 -0.89 4.10 11.76
CA GLU A 18 0.16 3.43 11.02
C GLU A 18 1.15 4.43 10.44
N ALA A 19 2.43 4.10 10.51
CA ALA A 19 3.51 4.86 9.90
C ALA A 19 4.31 3.98 8.95
N SER A 20 4.49 4.43 7.72
CA SER A 20 5.28 3.76 6.68
C SER A 20 6.29 4.76 6.11
N PHE A 21 7.58 4.53 6.38
CA PHE A 21 8.66 5.38 5.88
C PHE A 21 9.38 4.68 4.74
N CYS A 22 9.13 5.12 3.51
CA CYS A 22 9.50 4.42 2.28
C CYS A 22 10.77 4.99 1.62
N PHE A 23 11.60 4.09 1.12
CA PHE A 23 12.78 4.35 0.30
C PHE A 23 12.77 3.45 -0.94
N VAL A 24 12.90 4.07 -2.09
CA VAL A 24 13.12 3.43 -3.40
C VAL A 24 14.22 4.18 -4.14
N ASP A 25 14.67 3.70 -5.30
CA ASP A 25 15.53 4.53 -6.14
C ASP A 25 14.79 5.83 -6.52
N GLY A 26 15.48 6.96 -6.37
CA GLY A 26 14.94 8.31 -6.50
C GLY A 26 15.40 9.04 -7.76
N ASP A 27 16.14 8.38 -8.67
CA ASP A 27 16.37 8.96 -9.98
C ASP A 27 15.06 9.15 -10.76
N VAL A 28 15.06 10.04 -11.75
CA VAL A 28 13.83 10.43 -12.47
C VAL A 28 13.18 9.25 -13.18
N ALA A 29 13.96 8.37 -13.82
CA ALA A 29 13.42 7.24 -14.55
C ALA A 29 12.85 6.18 -13.59
N ALA A 30 13.50 5.98 -12.44
CA ALA A 30 13.01 5.12 -11.39
C ALA A 30 11.72 5.68 -10.79
N ALA A 31 11.67 6.98 -10.47
CA ALA A 31 10.49 7.64 -9.95
C ALA A 31 9.28 7.50 -10.90
N ASP A 32 9.47 7.76 -12.20
CA ASP A 32 8.42 7.58 -13.22
C ASP A 32 7.92 6.13 -13.28
N ALA A 33 8.83 5.15 -13.17
CA ALA A 33 8.45 3.74 -13.15
C ALA A 33 7.61 3.38 -11.91
N TRP A 34 7.98 3.86 -10.73
CA TRP A 34 7.19 3.64 -9.50
C TRP A 34 5.83 4.36 -9.54
N ASP A 35 5.80 5.60 -10.03
CA ASP A 35 4.59 6.41 -10.17
C ASP A 35 3.61 5.84 -11.21
N SER A 36 4.11 5.12 -12.22
CA SER A 36 3.24 4.42 -13.17
C SER A 36 2.36 3.34 -12.54
N GLY A 37 2.75 2.79 -11.39
CA GLY A 37 2.06 1.66 -10.73
C GLY A 37 2.25 0.29 -11.41
N GLU A 38 2.77 0.24 -12.64
CA GLU A 38 2.92 -1.00 -13.42
C GLU A 38 3.95 -1.97 -12.82
N VAL A 39 4.96 -1.44 -12.14
CA VAL A 39 5.98 -2.24 -11.45
C VAL A 39 5.55 -2.69 -10.05
N GLY A 40 4.36 -2.27 -9.60
CA GLY A 40 3.78 -2.59 -8.30
C GLY A 40 4.52 -1.93 -7.13
N GLY A 41 4.56 -2.61 -5.99
CA GLY A 41 5.18 -2.11 -4.76
C GLY A 41 4.39 -1.03 -4.02
N PHE A 42 3.29 -0.51 -4.57
CA PHE A 42 2.44 0.44 -3.85
C PHE A 42 1.73 -0.22 -2.67
N GLU A 43 1.48 0.58 -1.65
CA GLU A 43 0.70 0.21 -0.47
C GLU A 43 -0.78 0.47 -0.74
N CYS A 44 -1.63 -0.51 -0.48
CA CYS A 44 -3.07 -0.42 -0.67
C CYS A 44 -3.80 -0.58 0.64
N TYR A 45 -4.83 0.26 0.81
CA TYR A 45 -5.81 0.20 1.86
C TYR A 45 -7.17 -0.02 1.22
N VAL A 46 -7.92 -1.01 1.71
CA VAL A 46 -9.22 -1.41 1.16
C VAL A 46 -10.21 -1.57 2.30
N ASN A 47 -11.37 -0.94 2.20
CA ASN A 47 -12.44 -1.19 3.16
C ASN A 47 -13.02 -2.60 2.95
N ALA A 48 -12.83 -3.50 3.92
CA ALA A 48 -13.30 -4.88 3.81
C ALA A 48 -14.83 -5.02 3.87
N ALA A 49 -15.56 -3.99 4.31
CA ALA A 49 -17.02 -3.99 4.32
C ALA A 49 -17.61 -3.83 2.90
N ASN A 50 -16.80 -3.49 1.90
CA ASN A 50 -17.25 -3.35 0.52
C ASN A 50 -16.92 -4.62 -0.29
N GLU A 51 -17.88 -5.55 -0.35
CA GLU A 51 -17.76 -6.84 -1.06
C GLU A 51 -17.54 -6.71 -2.58
N GLU A 52 -17.80 -5.54 -3.16
CA GLU A 52 -17.56 -5.25 -4.57
C GLU A 52 -16.06 -5.02 -4.88
N LEU A 53 -15.21 -4.81 -3.87
CA LEU A 53 -13.76 -4.54 -4.02
C LEU A 53 -12.90 -5.81 -3.99
N THR A 54 -13.44 -6.96 -4.39
CA THR A 54 -12.76 -8.27 -4.33
C THR A 54 -11.94 -8.63 -5.57
N ALA A 55 -12.08 -7.87 -6.66
CA ALA A 55 -11.35 -8.10 -7.90
C ALA A 55 -9.97 -7.42 -7.90
N ALA A 56 -8.94 -8.15 -8.36
CA ALA A 56 -7.55 -7.65 -8.41
C ALA A 56 -7.36 -6.39 -9.29
N GLU A 57 -8.26 -6.15 -10.25
CA GLU A 57 -8.25 -4.97 -11.13
C GLU A 57 -8.60 -3.67 -10.40
N VAL A 58 -9.24 -3.77 -9.23
CA VAL A 58 -9.62 -2.63 -8.38
C VAL A 58 -8.41 -2.02 -7.68
N TYR A 59 -7.34 -2.81 -7.49
CA TYR A 59 -6.15 -2.38 -6.76
C TYR A 59 -5.10 -1.70 -7.63
N ARG A 60 -5.45 -1.20 -8.82
CA ARG A 60 -4.50 -0.37 -9.58
C ARG A 60 -4.33 0.97 -8.87
N ALA A 61 -3.13 1.52 -8.95
CA ALA A 61 -2.78 2.69 -8.19
C ALA A 61 -3.42 3.99 -8.75
N ASP A 62 -3.86 3.96 -10.02
CA ASP A 62 -4.64 5.00 -10.71
C ASP A 62 -6.17 4.83 -10.60
N ALA A 63 -6.66 3.73 -10.03
CA ALA A 63 -8.09 3.46 -9.93
C ALA A 63 -8.70 4.28 -8.80
N SER A 64 -9.49 5.31 -9.15
CA SER A 64 -10.28 6.11 -8.21
C SER A 64 -11.52 5.37 -7.67
N SER A 65 -11.38 4.07 -7.37
CA SER A 65 -12.46 3.26 -6.84
C SER A 65 -12.79 3.73 -5.43
N GLU A 66 -14.06 4.04 -5.18
CA GLU A 66 -14.51 4.41 -3.84
C GLU A 66 -14.19 3.28 -2.84
N GLY A 67 -13.43 3.62 -1.79
CA GLY A 67 -13.05 2.66 -0.75
C GLY A 67 -11.68 1.99 -0.93
N VAL A 68 -10.91 2.37 -1.96
CA VAL A 68 -9.49 2.01 -2.09
C VAL A 68 -8.60 3.24 -2.00
N THR A 69 -7.51 3.14 -1.24
CA THR A 69 -6.44 4.15 -1.22
C THR A 69 -5.13 3.47 -1.54
N SER A 70 -4.45 3.97 -2.56
CA SER A 70 -3.16 3.45 -3.03
C SER A 70 -2.08 4.51 -2.86
N ILE A 71 -0.95 4.13 -2.27
CA ILE A 71 0.21 5.00 -2.05
C ILE A 71 1.40 4.42 -2.80
N HIS A 72 1.83 5.12 -3.85
CA HIS A 72 2.99 4.73 -4.64
C HIS A 72 4.29 4.78 -3.82
N PRO A 73 5.29 3.92 -4.12
CA PRO A 73 6.60 4.04 -3.52
C PRO A 73 7.26 5.35 -3.94
N ILE A 74 7.62 6.18 -2.97
CA ILE A 74 8.31 7.45 -3.18
C ILE A 74 9.53 7.47 -2.25
N ASN A 75 10.70 7.82 -2.79
CA ASN A 75 11.92 7.91 -2.01
C ASN A 75 11.77 8.93 -0.87
N ASN A 76 12.18 8.55 0.35
CA ASN A 76 12.19 9.41 1.51
C ASN A 76 10.80 9.99 1.84
N SER A 77 9.77 9.15 1.73
CA SER A 77 8.37 9.54 2.01
C SER A 77 7.84 8.89 3.28
N LEU A 78 7.35 9.71 4.21
CA LEU A 78 6.67 9.24 5.42
C LEU A 78 5.16 9.34 5.22
N ASN A 79 4.50 8.19 5.26
CA ASN A 79 3.04 8.08 5.20
C ASN A 79 2.49 7.78 6.59
N LEU A 80 1.49 8.55 7.01
CA LEU A 80 0.75 8.34 8.25
C LEU A 80 -0.71 8.07 7.89
N CYS A 81 -1.22 6.91 8.29
CA CYS A 81 -2.61 6.51 8.03
C CYS A 81 -3.29 6.16 9.35
N LEU A 82 -4.43 6.79 9.64
CA LEU A 82 -5.33 6.31 10.68
C LEU A 82 -6.23 5.25 10.05
N ARG A 83 -5.90 3.98 10.29
CA ARG A 83 -6.55 2.86 9.64
C ARG A 83 -7.71 2.34 10.49
N ALA A 84 -8.89 2.32 9.90
CA ALA A 84 -10.09 1.75 10.51
C ALA A 84 -9.93 0.25 10.80
N ALA A 85 -10.68 -0.25 11.77
CA ALA A 85 -10.66 -1.63 12.25
C ALA A 85 -10.89 -2.67 11.13
N GLU A 86 -11.79 -2.34 10.21
CA GLU A 86 -12.24 -3.13 9.07
C GLU A 86 -11.40 -2.92 7.80
N ALA A 87 -10.46 -1.98 7.80
CA ALA A 87 -9.64 -1.70 6.63
C ALA A 87 -8.48 -2.70 6.51
N MET A 88 -8.45 -3.40 5.37
CA MET A 88 -7.34 -4.26 4.98
C MET A 88 -6.20 -3.43 4.42
N LYS A 89 -4.97 -3.88 4.67
CA LYS A 89 -3.75 -3.32 4.08
C LYS A 89 -2.94 -4.42 3.40
N PHE A 90 -2.32 -4.09 2.26
CA PHE A 90 -1.27 -4.91 1.67
C PHE A 90 -0.31 -4.08 0.80
N VAL A 91 0.82 -4.66 0.43
CA VAL A 91 1.79 -4.12 -0.53
C VAL A 91 1.72 -4.96 -1.80
N LYS A 92 1.42 -4.30 -2.92
CA LYS A 92 1.33 -4.98 -4.22
C LYS A 92 2.68 -5.59 -4.58
N PHE A 93 2.63 -6.77 -5.19
CA PHE A 93 3.78 -7.45 -5.76
C PHE A 93 4.72 -6.53 -6.55
N VAL A 94 6.01 -6.57 -6.18
CA VAL A 94 7.09 -5.86 -6.87
C VAL A 94 7.57 -6.71 -8.05
N SER A 95 7.39 -6.17 -9.26
CA SER A 95 7.80 -6.82 -10.50
C SER A 95 9.31 -6.95 -10.60
N ALA A 96 9.78 -7.98 -11.32
CA ALA A 96 11.20 -8.09 -11.70
C ALA A 96 11.65 -6.95 -12.63
N ALA A 97 10.70 -6.23 -13.26
CA ALA A 97 10.97 -5.05 -14.07
C ALA A 97 11.09 -3.75 -13.24
N ALA A 98 10.91 -3.81 -11.92
CA ALA A 98 11.05 -2.65 -11.06
C ALA A 98 12.49 -2.10 -11.08
N PRO A 99 12.70 -0.78 -10.94
CA PRO A 99 14.03 -0.17 -10.91
C PRO A 99 14.93 -0.69 -9.76
N GLY A 100 14.31 -1.24 -8.71
CA GLY A 100 15.00 -1.81 -7.57
C GLY A 100 14.01 -2.40 -6.57
N SER A 101 14.50 -2.75 -5.38
CA SER A 101 13.63 -3.18 -4.28
C SER A 101 12.92 -1.98 -3.63
N ARG A 102 11.70 -2.23 -3.13
CA ARG A 102 11.05 -1.34 -2.17
C ARG A 102 11.61 -1.61 -0.77
N TRP A 103 12.06 -0.55 -0.11
CA TRP A 103 12.46 -0.59 1.29
C TRP A 103 11.52 0.29 2.10
N ASP A 104 11.07 -0.16 3.26
CA ASP A 104 10.38 0.69 4.19
C ASP A 104 10.62 0.29 5.65
N VAL A 105 10.35 1.25 6.54
CA VAL A 105 10.15 0.99 7.96
C VAL A 105 8.66 1.16 8.24
N ALA A 106 8.00 0.07 8.61
CA ALA A 106 6.58 0.06 8.97
C ALA A 106 6.40 -0.06 10.49
N ALA A 107 5.51 0.75 11.06
CA ALA A 107 5.14 0.74 12.46
C ALA A 107 3.63 0.93 12.66
N GLU A 108 3.07 0.23 13.65
CA GLU A 108 1.67 0.34 14.08
C GLU A 108 1.62 0.83 15.53
N TYR A 109 0.71 1.76 15.84
CA TYR A 109 0.53 2.37 17.15
C TYR A 109 -0.93 2.30 17.58
N HIS A 110 -1.18 1.75 18.76
CA HIS A 110 -2.50 1.79 19.40
C HIS A 110 -2.68 3.13 20.12
N LEU A 111 -3.79 3.80 19.83
CA LEU A 111 -4.16 5.04 20.49
C LEU A 111 -5.00 4.70 21.74
N SER A 112 -4.62 5.25 22.89
CA SER A 112 -5.23 5.01 24.21
C SER A 112 -6.09 6.18 24.66
#